data_AF-A0A4U9IH56-F1
#
_entry.id   AF-A0A4U9IH56-F1
#
_cell.length_a   1.000
_cell.length_b   1.000
_cell.length_c   1.000
_cell.angle_alpha   90.00
_cell.angle_beta   90.00
_cell.angle_gamma   90.00
#
_symmetry.space_group_name_H-M   'P 1'
#
loop_
_entity.id
_entity.type
_entity.pdbx_description
1 polymer ?
#
loop_
_entity_poly.entity_id
_entity_poly.type
_entity_poly.pdbx_seq_one_letter_code
_entity_poly.pdbx_strand_id
1 'polypeptide(L)' 'MKYLLRHIDFEEAQLLAKRSLEAQLATEVRHQVAAFMERRGMGGLIRGGR' A
#
# COMPACT_ATOMS: atom_id res chain seq x y z
N MET A 1 4.40 10.25 -3.52
CA MET A 1 3.25 10.72 -2.71
C MET A 1 2.07 11.20 -3.56
N LYS A 2 2.17 12.32 -4.31
CA LYS A 2 1.06 12.86 -5.14
C LYS A 2 0.37 11.84 -6.06
N TYR A 3 1.13 10.97 -6.72
CA TYR A 3 0.58 9.96 -7.62
C TYR A 3 -0.18 8.86 -6.89
N LEU A 4 0.25 8.52 -5.68
CA LEU A 4 -0.38 7.49 -4.86
C LEU A 4 -1.78 7.92 -4.41
N LEU A 5 -1.90 9.15 -3.93
CA LEU A 5 -3.15 9.73 -3.42
C LEU A 5 -4.19 9.98 -4.53
N ARG A 6 -3.78 10.01 -5.81
CA ARG A 6 -4.69 10.19 -6.96
C ARG A 6 -5.38 8.91 -7.40
N HIS A 7 -4.86 7.76 -6.98
CA HIS A 7 -5.30 6.45 -7.47
C HIS A 7 -5.76 5.52 -6.34
N ILE A 8 -5.71 6.00 -5.09
CA ILE A 8 -6.23 5.31 -3.93
C ILE A 8 -7.49 6.01 -3.45
N ASP A 9 -8.54 5.21 -3.26
CA ASP A 9 -9.77 5.65 -2.61
C ASP A 9 -9.55 5.81 -1.10
N PHE A 10 -10.22 6.79 -0.50
CA PHE A 10 -10.09 7.09 0.92
C PHE A 10 -10.49 5.90 1.81
N GLU A 11 -11.59 5.20 1.51
CA GLU A 11 -12.04 4.05 2.29
C GLU A 11 -11.02 2.91 2.24
N GLU A 12 -10.41 2.71 1.08
CA GLU A 12 -9.41 1.67 0.89
C GLU A 12 -8.07 2.03 1.55
N ALA A 13 -7.69 3.31 1.55
CA ALA A 13 -6.56 3.80 2.33
C ALA A 13 -6.79 3.59 3.83
N GLN A 14 -8.00 3.89 4.31
CA GLN A 14 -8.37 3.72 5.71
C GLN A 14 -8.36 2.24 6.11
N LEU A 15 -8.86 1.34 5.25
CA LEU A 15 -8.82 -0.09 5.48
C LEU A 15 -7.38 -0.64 5.52
N LEU A 16 -6.52 -0.18 4.61
CA LEU A 16 -5.10 -0.54 4.60
C LEU A 16 -4.41 -0.06 5.89
N ALA A 17 -4.64 1.19 6.30
CA ALA A 17 -4.08 1.75 7.52
C ALA A 17 -4.51 0.96 8.76
N LYS A 18 -5.80 0.62 8.88
CA LYS A 18 -6.32 -0.17 10.01
C LYS A 18 -5.64 -1.54 10.11
N ARG A 19 -5.49 -2.25 8.98
CA ARG A 19 -4.82 -3.56 8.93
C ARG A 19 -3.32 -3.49 9.19
N SER A 20 -2.66 -2.43 8.74
CA SER A 20 -1.23 -2.23 8.97
C SER A 20 -0.91 -1.80 10.39
N LEU A 21 -1.84 -1.16 11.10
CA LEU A 21 -1.71 -0.87 12.53
C LEU A 21 -1.84 -2.13 13.40
N GLU A 22 -2.49 -3.18 12.91
CA GLU A 22 -2.58 -4.49 13.57
C GLU A 22 -1.35 -5.37 13.34
N ALA A 23 -0.46 -4.99 12.42
CA ALA A 23 0.76 -5.74 12.13
C ALA A 23 1.79 -5.59 13.25
N GLN A 24 2.44 -6.70 13.61
CA GLN A 24 3.46 -6.72 14.66
C GLN A 24 4.85 -6.42 14.09
N LEU A 25 5.06 -6.70 12.80
CA LEU A 25 6.36 -6.55 12.15
C LEU A 25 6.30 -5.56 10.98
N ALA A 26 7.35 -4.76 10.83
CA ALA A 26 7.49 -3.83 9.71
C ALA A 26 7.51 -4.55 8.34
N THR A 27 7.94 -5.82 8.30
CA THR A 27 7.88 -6.66 7.10
C THR A 27 6.44 -6.96 6.69
N GLU A 28 5.55 -7.22 7.65
CA GLU A 28 4.12 -7.46 7.40
C GLU A 28 3.47 -6.21 6.82
N VAL A 29 3.75 -5.03 7.37
CA VAL A 29 3.30 -3.75 6.81
C VAL A 29 3.76 -3.60 5.36
N ARG A 30 5.04 -3.89 5.08
CA ARG A 30 5.58 -3.83 3.71
C ARG A 30 4.88 -4.79 2.77
N HIS A 31 4.62 -6.03 3.19
CA HIS A 31 3.91 -7.03 2.39
C HIS A 31 2.46 -6.62 2.13
N GLN A 32 1.75 -6.11 3.14
CA GLN A 32 0.37 -5.64 3.00
C GLN A 32 0.27 -4.47 2.02
N VAL A 33 1.17 -3.49 2.13
CA VAL A 33 1.23 -2.34 1.21
C VAL A 33 1.58 -2.79 -0.21
N ALA A 34 2.56 -3.69 -0.38
CA ALA A 34 2.93 -4.23 -1.68
C ALA A 34 1.76 -4.95 -2.36
N ALA A 35 1.10 -5.87 -1.64
CA ALA A 35 -0.06 -6.60 -2.15
C ALA A 35 -1.23 -5.67 -2.49
N PHE A 36 -1.45 -4.61 -1.69
CA PHE A 36 -2.44 -3.59 -1.98
C PHE A 36 -2.15 -2.84 -3.28
N MET A 37 -0.89 -2.49 -3.52
CA MET A 37 -0.49 -1.79 -4.73
C MET A 37 -0.55 -2.70 -5.98
N GLU A 38 -0.22 -3.98 -5.85
CA GLU A 38 -0.32 -4.95 -6.94
C GLU A 38 -1.75 -5.17 -7.42
N ARG A 39 -2.70 -5.33 -6.49
CA ARG A 39 -4.14 -5.47 -6.80
C ARG A 39 -4.70 -4.29 -7.60
N ARG A 40 -4.00 -3.16 -7.58
CA ARG A 40 -4.41 -1.89 -8.19
C ARG A 40 -3.65 -1.55 -9.46
N GLY A 41 -2.84 -2.48 -9.98
CA GLY A 41 -1.98 -2.25 -11.14
C GLY A 41 -0.82 -1.28 -10.87
N MET A 42 -0.60 -0.89 -9.61
CA MET A 42 0.43 0.06 -9.17
C MET A 42 1.72 -0.64 -8.72
N GLY A 43 1.84 -1.95 -8.91
CA GLY A 43 3.01 -2.74 -8.51
C GLY A 43 4.33 -2.32 -9.20
N GLY A 44 4.27 -1.49 -10.25
CA GLY A 44 5.45 -0.87 -10.87
C GLY A 44 6.07 0.25 -10.04
N LEU A 45 5.27 0.94 -9.21
CA LEU A 45 5.75 2.05 -8.35
C LEU A 45 6.57 1.57 -7.15
N ILE A 46 6.34 0.33 -6.69
CA ILE A 46 7.09 -0.27 -5.58
C ILE A 46 8.35 -1.00 -6.08
N ARG A 47 8.35 -1.48 -7.33
CA ARG A 47 9.50 -2.17 -7.95
C ARG A 47 10.48 -1.22 -8.63
N GLY A 48 10.10 0.03 -8.88
CA GLY A 48 10.93 1.07 -9.49
C GLY A 48 11.91 1.75 -8.53
N GLY A 49 12.56 0.98 -7.64
CA GLY A 49 13.69 1.47 -6.86
C GLY A 49 14.92 1.60 -7.75
N ARG A 50 15.08 2.77 -8.38
CA ARG A 50 16.35 3.25 -8.91
C ARG A 50 16.55 4.68 -8.46
#